data_AF-A0A379GJH3-F1
#
_entry.id   AF-A0A379GJH3-F1
#
_cell.length_a   1.000
_cell.length_b   1.000
_cell.length_c   1.000
_cell.angle_alpha   90.00
_cell.angle_beta   90.00
_cell.angle_gamma   90.00
#
_symmetry.space_group_name_H-M   'P 1'
#
loop_
_entity.id
_entity.type
_entity.pdbx_description
1 polymer ?
#
loop_
_entity_poly.entity_id
_entity_poly.type
_entity_poly.pdbx_seq_one_letter_code
_entity_poly.pdbx_strand_id
1 'polypeptide(L)' 'MSAITTTLMTFTQPGDVILHSQPLYGGTETLIAKTFAKFGIQATPFTDGLNLAHIQSQAEMASQKGRVAVIFAETPRQSN' A
#
# COMPACT_ATOMS: atom_id res chain seq x y z
N MET A 1 -13.62 -5.95 -4.18
CA MET A 1 -12.33 -6.59 -3.83
C MET A 1 -11.59 -7.19 -5.03
N SER A 2 -12.24 -7.96 -5.91
CA SER A 2 -11.55 -8.58 -7.06
C SER A 2 -10.80 -7.58 -7.95
N ALA A 3 -11.41 -6.45 -8.31
CA ALA A 3 -10.74 -5.41 -9.10
C ALA A 3 -9.43 -4.91 -8.44
N ILE A 4 -9.47 -4.61 -7.14
CA ILE A 4 -8.28 -4.18 -6.38
C ILE A 4 -7.22 -5.29 -6.38
N THR A 5 -7.62 -6.53 -6.05
CA THR A 5 -6.70 -7.68 -6.04
C THR A 5 -6.05 -7.90 -7.40
N THR A 6 -6.83 -7.91 -8.48
CA THR A 6 -6.34 -8.09 -9.85
C THR A 6 -5.38 -6.97 -10.24
N THR A 7 -5.72 -5.71 -9.94
CA THR A 7 -4.84 -4.57 -10.20
C THR A 7 -3.50 -4.71 -9.46
N LEU A 8 -3.53 -4.96 -8.15
CA LEU A 8 -2.30 -5.08 -7.37
C LEU A 8 -1.45 -6.26 -7.85
N MET A 9 -2.03 -7.44 -8.03
CA MET A 9 -1.33 -8.62 -8.55
C MET A 9 -0.73 -8.42 -9.95
N THR A 10 -1.29 -7.53 -10.77
CA THR A 10 -0.76 -7.24 -12.11
C THR A 10 0.60 -6.52 -12.04
N PHE A 11 0.82 -5.69 -11.02
CA PHE A 11 1.99 -4.81 -10.93
C PHE A 11 3.03 -5.24 -9.90
N THR A 12 2.65 -6.11 -8.97
CA THR A 12 3.51 -6.57 -7.87
C THR A 12 4.07 -7.97 -8.10
N GLN A 13 5.30 -8.18 -7.63
CA GLN A 13 6.05 -9.43 -7.59
C GLN A 13 6.54 -9.67 -6.14
N PRO A 14 6.91 -10.91 -5.76
CA PRO A 14 7.58 -11.15 -4.49
C PRO A 14 8.82 -10.26 -4.32
N GLY A 15 8.98 -9.62 -3.16
CA GLY A 15 10.04 -8.65 -2.87
C GLY A 15 9.65 -7.18 -3.14
N ASP A 16 8.55 -6.92 -3.84
CA ASP A 16 8.05 -5.56 -4.04
C ASP A 16 7.39 -4.98 -2.78
N VAL A 17 7.23 -3.65 -2.79
CA VAL A 17 6.58 -2.87 -1.73
C VAL A 17 5.39 -2.11 -2.31
N ILE A 18 4.27 -2.15 -1.60
CA ILE A 18 3.11 -1.28 -1.82
C ILE A 18 3.20 -0.12 -0.82
N LEU A 19 3.38 1.10 -1.30
CA LEU A 19 3.19 2.30 -0.49
C LEU A 19 1.70 2.61 -0.48
N HIS A 20 1.07 2.83 0.68
CA HIS A 20 -0.37 3.08 0.70
C HIS A 20 -0.81 4.12 1.73
N SER A 21 -1.90 4.82 1.43
CA SER A 21 -2.53 5.71 2.40
C SER A 21 -3.11 4.92 3.57
N GLN A 22 -3.26 5.56 4.71
CA GLN A 22 -3.98 5.02 5.85
C GLN A 22 -4.96 6.07 6.38
N PRO A 23 -6.19 5.69 6.77
CA PRO A 23 -6.72 4.31 6.80
C PRO A 23 -7.53 3.92 5.55
N LEU A 24 -7.43 2.66 5.13
CA LEU A 24 -8.12 2.10 3.96
C LEU A 24 -9.45 1.44 4.33
N TYR A 25 -10.26 1.09 3.34
CA TYR A 25 -11.34 0.10 3.50
C TYR A 25 -10.78 -1.18 4.15
N GLY A 26 -11.44 -1.68 5.20
CA GLY A 26 -10.89 -2.78 6.02
C GLY A 26 -10.60 -4.07 5.25
N GLY A 27 -11.34 -4.34 4.16
CA GLY A 27 -11.04 -5.44 3.26
C GLY A 27 -9.73 -5.25 2.49
N THR A 28 -9.40 -4.02 2.08
CA THR A 28 -8.15 -3.66 1.41
C THR A 28 -6.97 -3.72 2.39
N GLU A 29 -7.16 -3.25 3.61
CA GLU A 29 -6.15 -3.32 4.67
C GLU A 29 -5.81 -4.79 5.00
N THR A 30 -6.82 -5.65 5.12
CA THR A 30 -6.63 -7.10 5.31
C THR A 30 -5.94 -7.76 4.11
N LEU A 31 -6.34 -7.39 2.88
CA LEU A 31 -5.74 -7.91 1.66
C LEU A 31 -4.24 -7.63 1.61
N ILE A 32 -3.84 -6.37 1.85
CA ILE A 32 -2.44 -5.94 1.81
C ILE A 32 -1.66 -6.54 2.98
N ALA A 33 -2.14 -6.39 4.22
CA ALA A 33 -1.39 -6.78 5.41
C ALA A 33 -1.29 -8.30 5.61
N LYS A 34 -2.27 -9.09 5.15
CA LYS A 34 -2.30 -10.54 5.38
C LYS A 34 -2.10 -11.37 4.13
N THR A 35 -2.83 -11.08 3.06
CA THR A 35 -2.79 -11.92 1.86
C THR A 35 -1.53 -11.64 1.05
N PHE A 36 -1.25 -10.38 0.73
CA PHE A 36 -0.09 -9.99 -0.08
C PHE A 36 1.25 -10.26 0.63
N ALA A 37 1.28 -10.11 1.96
CA ALA A 37 2.43 -10.51 2.78
C ALA A 37 2.82 -11.98 2.58
N LYS A 38 1.86 -12.90 2.39
CA LYS A 38 2.13 -14.32 2.11
C LYS A 38 2.75 -14.56 0.73
N PHE A 39 2.54 -13.65 -0.22
CA PHE A 39 3.19 -13.68 -1.53
C PHE A 39 4.55 -12.95 -1.53
N GLY A 40 5.07 -12.57 -0.36
CA GLY A 40 6.33 -11.85 -0.23
C GLY A 40 6.25 -10.38 -0.65
N ILE A 41 5.04 -9.82 -0.76
CA ILE A 41 4.82 -8.41 -1.09
C ILE A 41 4.68 -7.63 0.22
N GLN A 42 5.55 -6.65 0.40
CA GLN A 42 5.60 -5.82 1.59
C GLN A 42 4.68 -4.60 1.46
N ALA A 43 4.39 -3.95 2.58
CA ALA A 43 3.57 -2.74 2.61
C ALA A 43 4.18 -1.68 3.52
N THR A 44 4.05 -0.41 3.13
CA THR A 44 4.43 0.75 3.96
C THR A 44 3.28 1.75 3.95
N PRO A 45 2.70 2.10 5.10
CA PRO A 45 1.62 3.08 5.18
C PRO A 45 2.14 4.52 5.23
N PHE A 46 1.33 5.48 4.78
CA PHE A 46 1.44 6.89 5.15
C PHE A 46 0.09 7.37 5.71
N THR A 47 0.14 7.97 6.91
CA THR A 47 -1.05 8.43 7.67
C THR A 47 -1.47 9.84 7.31
N ASP A 48 -0.53 10.77 7.15
CA ASP A 48 -0.81 12.13 6.68
C ASP A 48 -0.62 12.20 5.17
N GLY A 49 -1.74 12.12 4.44
CA GLY A 49 -1.80 12.23 2.97
C GLY A 49 -1.79 13.66 2.44
N LEU A 50 -1.79 14.68 3.31
CA LEU A 50 -1.72 16.09 2.93
C LEU A 50 -0.31 16.67 3.12
N ASN A 51 0.53 16.00 3.89
CA ASN A 51 1.92 16.39 4.12
C ASN A 51 2.86 15.66 3.14
N LEU A 52 3.30 16.38 2.10
CA LEU A 52 4.21 15.84 1.08
C LEU A 52 5.53 15.33 1.66
N ALA A 53 6.13 16.06 2.61
CA ALA A 53 7.38 15.66 3.23
C ALA A 53 7.23 14.35 4.01
N HIS A 54 6.09 14.18 4.68
CA HIS A 54 5.74 12.92 5.33
C HIS A 54 5.61 11.78 4.31
N ILE A 55 4.86 11.96 3.21
CA ILE A 55 4.72 10.94 2.15
C ILE A 55 6.08 10.57 1.54
N GLN A 56 6.93 11.56 1.27
CA GLN A 56 8.29 11.36 0.74
C GLN A 56 9.14 10.53 1.70
N SER A 57 9.13 10.84 3.00
CA SER A 57 9.85 10.03 4.00
C SER A 57 9.39 8.57 4.02
N GLN A 58 8.07 8.32 3.87
CA GLN A 58 7.54 6.96 3.81
C GLN A 58 7.89 6.25 2.51
N ALA A 59 7.93 6.97 1.39
CA ALA A 59 8.37 6.43 0.10
C ALA A 59 9.86 6.06 0.10
N GLU A 60 10.71 6.85 0.76
CA GLU A 60 12.13 6.54 0.96
C GLU A 60 12.30 5.27 1.81
N MET A 61 11.59 5.19 2.94
CA MET A 61 11.58 3.99 3.79
C MET A 61 11.06 2.76 3.04
N ALA A 62 10.04 2.91 2.19
CA ALA A 62 9.52 1.84 1.36
C ALA A 62 10.58 1.37 0.34
N SER A 63 11.30 2.30 -0.30
CA SER A 63 12.32 2.00 -1.31
C SER A 63 13.52 1.24 -0.73
N GLN A 64 13.81 1.39 0.55
CA GLN A 64 14.85 0.62 1.24
C GLN A 64 14.46 -0.85 1.49
N LYS A 65 13.16 -1.17 1.48
CA LYS A 65 12.64 -2.53 1.70
C LYS A 65 12.53 -3.34 0.41
N GLY A 66 12.49 -2.67 -0.74
CA GLY A 66 12.32 -3.28 -2.06
C GLY A 66 11.84 -2.27 -3.09
N ARG A 67 11.53 -2.75 -4.30
CA ARG A 67 10.98 -1.90 -5.37
C ARG A 67 9.58 -1.44 -5.00
N VAL A 68 9.35 -0.13 -4.93
CA VAL A 68 7.99 0.42 -4.77
C VAL A 68 7.23 0.24 -6.08
N ALA A 69 6.41 -0.80 -6.15
CA ALA A 69 5.72 -1.20 -7.38
C ALA A 69 4.41 -0.45 -7.59
N VAL A 70 3.72 -0.10 -6.50
CA VAL A 70 2.42 0.57 -6.51
C VAL A 70 2.37 1.57 -5.37
N ILE A 71 1.77 2.73 -5.65
CA ILE A 71 1.27 3.66 -4.63
C ILE A 71 -0.26 3.57 -4.64
N PHE A 72 -0.86 3.15 -3.53
CA PHE A 72 -2.30 2.95 -3.41
C PHE A 72 -2.91 3.96 -2.44
N ALA A 73 -3.84 4.79 -2.91
CA ALA A 73 -4.52 5.78 -2.07
C ALA A 73 -6.04 5.62 -2.13
N GLU A 74 -6.70 5.81 -0.99
CA GLU A 74 -8.16 5.85 -0.86
C GLU A 74 -8.54 7.22 -0.27
N THR A 75 -9.32 8.01 -1.02
CA THR A 75 -9.72 9.37 -0.61
C THR A 75 -11.07 9.77 -1.23
N PRO A 76 -11.97 10.44 -0.48
CA PRO A 76 -11.93 10.58 0.98
C PRO A 76 -12.14 9.21 1.65
N ARG A 77 -11.60 9.04 2.85
CA ARG A 77 -11.83 7.82 3.62
C ARG A 77 -13.31 7.69 3.99
N GLN A 78 -13.85 6.47 3.95
CA GLN A 78 -15.13 6.13 4.57
C GLN A 78 -15.04 6.21 6.11
N SER A 79 -15.90 7.01 6.73
CA SER A 79 -15.91 7.31 8.18
C SER A 79 -16.50 6.22 9.08
N ASN A 80 -16.31 4.94 8.74
CA ASN A 80 -16.71 3.84 9.63
C ASN A 80 -15.70 3.65 10.75
#